data_AF-A0A1H9GGX7-F1
#
_entry.id   AF-A0A1H9GGX7-F1
#
_cell.length_a   1.000
_cell.length_b   1.000
_cell.length_c   1.000
_cell.angle_alpha   90.00
_cell.angle_beta   90.00
_cell.angle_gamma   90.00
#
_symmetry.space_group_name_H-M   'P 1'
#
loop_
_entity.id
_entity.type
_entity.pdbx_description
1 polymer ?
#
loop_
_entity_poly.entity_id
_entity_poly.type
_entity_poly.pdbx_seq_one_letter_code
_entity_poly.pdbx_strand_id
1 'polypeptide(L)'
;MEKTHPKESEEMSINRQVTTPLSVPRTNRNNAVTVLTSGKAGVCIPLKAIPLLREDAASGRMSIAIEMQETAEILMNPVNVRVSAYLVPTLAFERFEGSMDQFNRSFKGQKKTDDVGAVVVPFVETHAYGDVNSNAFYRTLGLHAKSTDQVSTAYLEAYNLIWNHRANNRSPKITERTRLDNTLAPAFWEGGRFEHIVPKFDAATMDGEVSLNVVNSKMPVHSKHAGVWSGNPAFHEPLSAVAPTGTTNDFNFGTNIWAEMAENGITVSLANIDLARKTQAFAKLREQYSEHDDEWLIDMLMDGLTIPDEQLKHPMLLATTRTKFGMAKRYATDSGSLTESAVSGAAMTSLNIRVPKLHTGGVIMIIAEIAPEQLFERQRDPFFHMTNADVITETGKYPKYLRDTLDPEKVVVVPNGYIDTDHATPNGTFGYAPLNHEYEMLFPNIGGKFIRPAANTGFDEDRQRLWAVETVNPQLAESFYLVKDIHHKPFLDTVSDAFEITMLGNCVINGNTVFGPPLIEASNNYEKVMGKAPMDRIEQGA
;
A
#
# COMPACT_ATOMS: atom_id res chain seq x y z
N MET A 1 34.23 -34.42 61.55
CA MET A 1 33.39 -34.66 60.37
C MET A 1 32.34 -33.58 60.38
N GLU A 2 32.29 -32.59 59.49
CA GLU A 2 32.86 -32.42 58.16
C GLU A 2 32.96 -30.90 57.94
N LYS A 3 34.17 -30.39 57.69
CA LYS A 3 34.42 -29.00 57.31
C LYS A 3 34.13 -28.91 55.81
N THR A 4 33.05 -28.24 55.41
CA THR A 4 32.85 -27.86 54.02
C THR A 4 33.58 -26.55 53.75
N HIS A 5 34.61 -26.67 52.91
CA HIS A 5 35.43 -25.58 52.41
C HIS A 5 34.59 -24.51 51.68
N PRO A 6 34.93 -23.22 51.79
CA PRO A 6 34.43 -22.23 50.84
C PRO A 6 35.01 -22.58 49.46
N LYS A 7 34.12 -22.81 48.49
CA LYS A 7 34.52 -23.03 47.09
C LYS A 7 35.38 -21.87 46.64
N GLU A 8 36.47 -22.25 45.99
CA GLU A 8 37.50 -21.42 45.40
C GLU A 8 36.91 -20.25 44.62
N SER A 9 37.64 -19.14 44.70
CA SER A 9 37.51 -17.97 43.84
C SER A 9 37.24 -18.36 42.40
N GLU A 10 35.99 -18.16 41.94
CA GLU A 10 35.74 -17.90 40.53
C GLU A 10 36.59 -16.67 40.18
N GLU A 11 37.65 -16.88 39.41
CA GLU A 11 38.33 -15.79 38.73
C GLU A 11 37.25 -14.98 38.02
N MET A 12 37.01 -13.75 38.47
CA MET A 12 36.19 -12.79 37.73
C MET A 12 36.91 -12.54 36.41
N SER A 13 36.62 -13.38 35.41
CA SER A 13 36.96 -13.17 34.02
C SER A 13 36.26 -11.88 33.62
N ILE A 14 36.99 -10.77 33.68
CA ILE A 14 36.51 -9.46 33.24
C ILE A 14 36.44 -9.53 31.72
N ASN A 15 35.29 -9.97 31.21
CA ASN A 15 34.99 -9.84 29.80
C ASN A 15 34.78 -8.35 29.49
N ARG A 16 35.77 -7.73 28.84
CA ARG A 16 35.73 -6.31 28.45
C ARG A 16 34.90 -6.06 27.18
N GLN A 17 34.44 -7.14 26.52
CA GLN A 17 33.65 -7.12 25.30
C GLN A 17 32.23 -7.67 25.52
N VAL A 18 31.68 -7.48 26.71
CA VAL A 18 30.27 -7.84 26.98
C VAL A 18 29.36 -7.05 26.04
N THR A 19 28.58 -7.77 25.24
CA THR A 19 27.63 -7.21 24.26
C THR A 19 26.21 -7.11 24.80
N THR A 20 25.94 -7.59 26.02
CA THR A 20 24.63 -7.50 26.65
C THR A 20 24.42 -6.10 27.26
N PRO A 21 23.24 -5.49 27.07
CA PRO A 21 22.94 -4.19 27.66
C PRO A 21 22.79 -4.28 29.18
N LEU A 22 23.01 -3.16 29.87
CA LEU A 22 22.75 -3.04 31.30
C LEU A 22 21.27 -3.34 31.59
N SER A 23 21.01 -4.24 32.54
CA SER A 23 19.65 -4.51 33.02
C SER A 23 19.19 -3.36 33.92
N VAL A 24 18.25 -2.55 33.43
CA VAL A 24 17.68 -1.40 34.16
C VAL A 24 16.20 -1.66 34.51
N PRO A 25 15.73 -1.21 35.69
CA PRO A 25 14.32 -1.30 36.03
C PRO A 25 13.50 -0.45 35.05
N ARG A 26 12.46 -1.05 34.46
CA ARG A 26 11.57 -0.37 33.52
C ARG A 26 10.44 0.32 34.27
N THR A 27 10.01 1.46 33.74
CA THR A 27 8.87 2.21 34.28
C THR A 27 7.71 2.22 33.28
N ASN A 28 6.50 2.46 33.79
CA ASN A 28 5.32 2.65 32.97
C ASN A 28 5.06 4.15 32.80
N ARG A 29 5.12 4.63 31.57
CA ARG A 29 4.71 5.96 31.13
C ARG A 29 3.29 5.89 30.59
N ASN A 30 2.39 6.69 31.17
CA ASN A 30 1.03 6.78 30.66
C ASN A 30 0.92 7.87 29.58
N ASN A 31 0.33 7.56 28.44
CA ASN A 31 -0.02 8.53 27.41
C ASN A 31 -1.54 8.53 27.21
N ALA A 32 -2.21 9.38 27.98
CA ALA A 32 -3.64 9.57 27.90
C ALA A 32 -4.00 10.25 26.57
N VAL A 33 -4.99 9.69 25.88
CA VAL A 33 -5.42 10.16 24.56
C VAL A 33 -6.78 10.82 24.70
N THR A 34 -6.83 12.10 24.36
CA THR A 34 -8.05 12.87 24.18
C THR A 34 -7.83 13.72 22.94
N VAL A 35 -8.69 13.52 21.94
CA VAL A 35 -8.61 14.20 20.65
C VAL A 35 -10.01 14.66 20.29
N LEU A 36 -10.09 15.91 19.82
CA LEU A 36 -11.23 16.48 19.13
C LEU A 36 -10.67 17.11 17.86
N THR A 37 -11.11 16.64 16.71
CA THR A 37 -10.67 17.15 15.40
C THR A 37 -11.80 17.06 14.39
N SER A 38 -11.62 17.68 13.24
CA SER A 38 -12.56 17.65 12.12
C SER A 38 -11.83 17.34 10.82
N GLY A 39 -12.58 16.88 9.82
CA GLY A 39 -12.01 16.67 8.50
C GLY A 39 -13.05 16.48 7.41
N LYS A 40 -12.58 16.59 6.18
CA LYS A 40 -13.37 16.34 4.97
C LYS A 40 -13.42 14.85 4.65
N ALA A 41 -14.40 14.48 3.83
CA ALA A 41 -14.46 13.17 3.22
C ALA A 41 -13.31 12.98 2.21
N GLY A 42 -12.91 11.74 1.96
CA GLY A 42 -11.95 11.41 0.91
C GLY A 42 -10.50 11.80 1.20
N VAL A 43 -10.19 12.24 2.42
CA VAL A 43 -8.81 12.50 2.87
C VAL A 43 -8.42 11.56 4.02
N CYS A 44 -7.13 11.29 4.13
CA CYS A 44 -6.53 10.52 5.21
C CYS A 44 -6.30 11.44 6.41
N ILE A 45 -7.17 11.38 7.41
CA ILE A 45 -7.18 12.28 8.57
C ILE A 45 -6.26 11.70 9.66
N PRO A 46 -5.20 12.40 10.07
CA PRO A 46 -4.37 11.98 11.20
C PRO A 46 -5.08 12.30 12.52
N LEU A 47 -5.31 11.30 13.37
CA LEU A 47 -5.99 11.47 14.66
C LEU A 47 -5.02 11.67 15.82
N LYS A 48 -3.97 10.84 15.90
CA LYS A 48 -2.99 10.93 17.00
C LYS A 48 -1.65 10.29 16.62
N ALA A 49 -0.58 10.97 16.99
CA ALA A 49 0.77 10.43 17.02
C ALA A 49 1.20 10.15 18.47
N ILE A 50 1.73 8.96 18.73
CA ILE A 50 2.27 8.53 20.03
C ILE A 50 3.76 8.20 19.84
N PRO A 51 4.69 8.97 20.43
CA PRO A 51 6.12 8.72 20.30
C PRO A 51 6.58 7.59 21.24
N LEU A 52 7.20 6.57 20.67
CA LEU A 52 7.90 5.51 21.37
C LEU A 52 9.41 5.80 21.35
N LEU A 53 10.03 5.76 22.52
CA LEU A 53 11.48 5.88 22.63
C LEU A 53 12.15 4.52 22.36
N ARG A 54 13.47 4.54 22.22
CA ARG A 54 14.25 3.30 22.08
C ARG A 54 14.01 2.40 23.30
N GLU A 55 13.85 1.11 23.05
CA GLU A 55 13.56 0.08 24.05
C GLU A 55 12.18 0.21 24.72
N ASP A 56 11.26 1.02 24.18
CA ASP A 56 9.88 1.09 24.65
C ASP A 56 9.05 -0.09 24.09
N ALA A 57 8.06 -0.51 24.87
CA ALA A 57 6.95 -1.36 24.46
C ALA A 57 5.64 -0.63 24.79
N ALA A 58 4.58 -0.85 24.03
CA ALA A 58 3.32 -0.11 24.23
C ALA A 58 2.10 -1.03 24.18
N SER A 59 1.08 -0.69 24.97
CA SER A 59 -0.23 -1.33 24.91
C SER A 59 -1.32 -0.31 25.22
N GLY A 60 -2.44 -0.38 24.52
CA GLY A 60 -3.54 0.56 24.74
C GLY A 60 -4.81 0.20 24.01
N ARG A 61 -5.89 0.87 24.40
CA ARG A 61 -7.18 0.81 23.72
C ARG A 61 -7.68 2.23 23.49
N MET A 62 -8.17 2.47 22.28
CA MET A 62 -8.73 3.75 21.84
C MET A 62 -10.17 3.54 21.40
N SER A 63 -11.06 4.40 21.87
CA SER A 63 -12.45 4.48 21.43
C SER A 63 -12.61 5.74 20.61
N ILE A 64 -13.22 5.62 19.44
CA ILE A 64 -13.36 6.68 18.45
C ILE A 64 -14.85 6.82 18.13
N ALA A 65 -15.36 8.04 18.23
CA ALA A 65 -16.71 8.41 17.82
C ALA A 65 -16.62 9.50 16.75
N ILE A 66 -17.39 9.33 15.70
CA ILE A 66 -17.38 10.20 14.53
C ILE A 66 -18.81 10.63 14.26
N GLU A 67 -19.01 11.93 14.19
CA GLU A 67 -20.29 12.55 13.89
C GLU A 67 -20.22 13.18 12.50
N MET A 68 -21.28 12.97 11.72
CA MET A 68 -21.43 13.50 10.38
C MET A 68 -22.35 14.71 10.44
N GLN A 69 -21.91 15.81 9.82
CA GLN A 69 -22.70 17.04 9.66
C GLN A 69 -24.00 16.78 8.90
N GLU A 70 -24.96 17.67 9.08
CA GLU A 70 -26.32 17.49 8.56
C GLU A 70 -26.36 17.38 7.03
N THR A 71 -26.99 16.32 6.54
CA THR A 71 -27.32 16.15 5.12
C THR A 71 -28.78 16.52 4.86
N ALA A 72 -29.07 16.94 3.63
CA ALA A 72 -30.42 17.33 3.21
C ALA A 72 -31.42 16.16 3.29
N GLU A 73 -30.94 14.94 3.01
CA GLU A 73 -31.72 13.71 3.06
C GLU A 73 -30.89 12.53 3.54
N ILE A 74 -31.56 11.38 3.81
CA ILE A 74 -30.87 10.14 4.21
C ILE A 74 -30.08 9.62 3.01
N LEU A 75 -28.78 9.37 3.23
CA LEU A 75 -27.94 8.70 2.24
C LEU A 75 -28.29 7.21 2.19
N MET A 76 -28.66 6.73 1.00
CA MET A 76 -29.03 5.34 0.74
C MET A 76 -27.82 4.45 0.46
N ASN A 77 -26.69 5.03 0.04
CA ASN A 77 -25.43 4.31 -0.03
C ASN A 77 -24.65 4.44 1.29
N PRO A 78 -23.96 3.37 1.73
CA PRO A 78 -23.23 3.41 2.97
C PRO A 78 -22.04 4.37 2.88
N VAL A 79 -21.88 5.19 3.91
CA VAL A 79 -20.63 5.90 4.20
C VAL A 79 -19.82 5.03 5.14
N ASN A 80 -18.61 4.68 4.71
CA ASN A 80 -17.73 3.82 5.48
C ASN A 80 -16.65 4.65 6.18
N VAL A 81 -16.23 4.18 7.34
CA VAL A 81 -15.05 4.68 8.03
C VAL A 81 -14.08 3.55 8.27
N ARG A 82 -12.84 3.74 7.83
CA ARG A 82 -11.70 2.91 8.19
C ARG A 82 -10.81 3.68 9.15
N VAL A 83 -10.59 3.11 10.32
CA VAL A 83 -9.55 3.57 11.25
C VAL A 83 -8.44 2.54 11.28
N SER A 84 -7.20 3.00 11.11
CA SER A 84 -6.01 2.15 11.16
C SER A 84 -4.95 2.77 12.07
N ALA A 85 -4.26 1.92 12.83
CA ALA A 85 -3.08 2.30 13.59
C ALA A 85 -1.85 1.61 12.99
N TYR A 86 -0.84 2.42 12.68
CA TYR A 86 0.45 1.97 12.18
C TYR A 86 1.55 2.32 13.18
N LEU A 87 2.54 1.46 13.26
CA LEU A 87 3.83 1.74 13.89
C LEU A 87 4.82 2.06 12.79
N VAL A 88 5.46 3.23 12.86
CA VAL A 88 6.60 3.57 12.02
C VAL A 88 7.84 3.53 12.89
N PRO A 89 8.70 2.50 12.76
CA PRO A 89 9.97 2.48 13.46
C PRO A 89 10.82 3.66 13.03
N THR A 90 11.62 4.22 13.93
CA THR A 90 12.47 5.38 13.59
C THR A 90 13.46 5.06 12.46
N LEU A 91 13.85 3.79 12.31
CA LEU A 91 14.73 3.31 11.24
C LEU A 91 14.10 3.41 9.84
N ALA A 92 12.77 3.41 9.75
CA ALA A 92 12.03 3.55 8.49
C ALA A 92 12.09 4.99 7.93
N PHE A 93 12.61 5.96 8.69
CA PHE A 93 12.78 7.31 8.15
C PHE A 93 13.88 7.33 7.10
N GLU A 94 13.55 7.91 5.94
CA GLU A 94 14.42 7.98 4.75
C GLU A 94 15.83 8.51 5.09
N ARG A 95 15.94 9.44 6.05
CA ARG A 95 17.22 10.01 6.50
C ARG A 95 18.22 9.00 7.08
N PHE A 96 17.77 7.82 7.51
CA PHE A 96 18.64 6.78 8.05
C PHE A 96 19.00 5.69 7.03
N GLU A 97 18.46 5.76 5.81
CA GLU A 97 18.75 4.83 4.70
C GLU A 97 18.58 3.34 5.09
N GLY A 98 17.70 3.06 6.04
CA GLY A 98 17.52 1.71 6.59
C GLY A 98 18.75 1.13 7.32
N SER A 99 19.80 1.92 7.55
CA SER A 99 21.05 1.45 8.14
C SER A 99 21.05 1.62 9.67
N MET A 100 21.12 0.49 10.38
CA MET A 100 21.25 0.48 11.84
C MET A 100 22.52 1.17 12.33
N ASP A 101 23.62 1.12 11.56
CA ASP A 101 24.87 1.81 11.90
C ASP A 101 24.68 3.33 11.84
N GLN A 102 24.11 3.85 10.75
CA GLN A 102 23.79 5.28 10.60
C GLN A 102 22.82 5.76 11.69
N PHE A 103 21.80 4.96 12.00
CA PHE A 103 20.86 5.24 13.09
C PHE A 103 21.55 5.35 14.45
N ASN A 104 22.43 4.40 14.80
CA ASN A 104 23.14 4.40 16.08
C ASN A 104 24.17 5.52 16.19
N ARG A 105 24.89 5.82 15.10
CA ARG A 105 25.84 6.93 15.02
C ARG A 105 25.13 8.28 15.13
N SER A 106 24.01 8.46 14.43
CA SER A 106 23.18 9.66 14.52
C SER A 106 22.70 9.93 15.96
N PHE A 107 22.28 8.87 16.68
CA PHE A 107 21.89 8.98 18.09
C PHE A 107 23.04 9.47 19.01
N LYS A 108 24.31 9.21 18.62
CA LYS A 108 25.50 9.69 19.32
C LYS A 108 26.09 10.98 18.74
N GLY A 109 25.46 11.56 17.71
CA GLY A 109 25.98 12.74 17.01
C GLY A 109 27.24 12.47 16.18
N GLN A 110 27.46 11.22 15.79
CA GLN A 110 28.60 10.79 14.96
C GLN A 110 28.23 10.75 13.48
N LYS A 111 29.24 10.97 12.62
CA LYS A 111 29.09 10.92 11.17
C LYS A 111 29.04 9.47 10.68
N LYS A 112 28.37 9.24 9.55
CA LYS A 112 28.30 7.91 8.90
C LYS A 112 29.68 7.41 8.47
N THR A 113 30.47 8.30 7.86
CA THR A 113 31.85 8.04 7.42
C THR A 113 32.77 9.12 7.98
N ASP A 114 34.04 8.77 8.21
CA ASP A 114 35.08 9.68 8.73
C ASP A 114 35.65 10.61 7.63
N ASP A 115 35.00 10.65 6.46
CA ASP A 115 35.43 11.47 5.34
C ASP A 115 35.38 12.97 5.65
N VAL A 116 36.36 13.70 5.12
CA VAL A 116 36.44 15.17 5.23
C VAL A 116 35.23 15.77 4.50
N GLY A 117 34.29 16.30 5.28
CA GLY A 117 33.05 16.92 4.76
C GLY A 117 31.76 16.16 5.04
N ALA A 118 31.83 14.92 5.57
CA ALA A 118 30.62 14.19 5.97
C ALA A 118 29.85 14.96 7.06
N VAL A 119 28.52 15.08 6.90
CA VAL A 119 27.63 15.79 7.83
C VAL A 119 26.98 14.77 8.78
N VAL A 120 26.75 15.18 10.03
CA VAL A 120 26.02 14.37 11.00
C VAL A 120 24.54 14.40 10.63
N VAL A 121 23.95 13.24 10.35
CA VAL A 121 22.51 13.12 10.16
C VAL A 121 21.83 13.37 11.51
N PRO A 122 20.91 14.35 11.62
CA PRO A 122 20.25 14.66 12.88
C PRO A 122 19.30 13.53 13.30
N PHE A 123 19.38 13.10 14.55
CA PHE A 123 18.48 12.08 15.09
C PHE A 123 17.03 12.58 15.18
N VAL A 124 16.86 13.83 15.59
CA VAL A 124 15.61 14.61 15.51
C VAL A 124 15.87 15.77 14.56
N GLU A 125 15.25 15.73 13.40
CA GLU A 125 15.23 16.85 12.47
C GLU A 125 14.04 17.77 12.80
N THR A 126 14.26 19.07 12.60
CA THR A 126 13.25 20.09 12.87
C THR A 126 13.05 20.99 11.66
N HIS A 127 11.84 21.51 11.52
CA HIS A 127 11.54 22.60 10.57
C HIS A 127 10.67 23.65 11.23
N ALA A 128 10.58 24.83 10.61
CA ALA A 128 9.69 25.89 11.08
C ALA A 128 8.23 25.46 10.95
N TYR A 129 7.44 25.62 12.03
CA TYR A 129 6.03 25.22 12.05
C TYR A 129 5.20 25.86 10.92
N GLY A 130 5.52 27.07 10.48
CA GLY A 130 4.82 27.76 9.39
C GLY A 130 3.48 28.35 9.81
N ASP A 131 2.68 28.84 8.87
CA ASP A 131 1.36 29.39 9.19
C ASP A 131 0.40 28.26 9.60
N VAL A 132 -0.44 28.51 10.61
CA VAL A 132 -1.42 27.54 11.13
C VAL A 132 -2.41 27.13 10.03
N ASN A 133 -2.74 28.05 9.12
CA ASN A 133 -3.68 27.80 8.03
C ASN A 133 -3.05 27.09 6.83
N SER A 134 -1.72 27.16 6.66
CA SER A 134 -1.03 26.47 5.55
C SER A 134 -0.72 25.01 5.85
N ASN A 135 -0.63 24.63 7.14
CA ASN A 135 -0.25 23.28 7.56
C ASN A 135 -1.47 22.44 7.95
N ALA A 136 -2.14 21.87 6.95
CA ALA A 136 -3.34 21.06 7.15
C ALA A 136 -3.08 19.83 8.05
N PHE A 137 -1.89 19.22 7.96
CA PHE A 137 -1.51 18.09 8.80
C PHE A 137 -1.46 18.45 10.31
N TYR A 138 -0.70 19.49 10.67
CA TYR A 138 -0.55 19.86 12.09
C TYR A 138 -1.84 20.38 12.70
N ARG A 139 -2.63 21.12 11.91
CA ARG A 139 -3.95 21.61 12.30
C ARG A 139 -4.92 20.48 12.60
N THR A 140 -5.02 19.46 11.74
CA THR A 140 -5.92 18.33 11.97
C THR A 140 -5.44 17.42 13.10
N LEU A 141 -4.14 17.26 13.28
CA LEU A 141 -3.58 16.51 14.41
C LEU A 141 -3.74 17.23 15.78
N GLY A 142 -4.08 18.53 15.76
CA GLY A 142 -4.26 19.34 16.98
C GLY A 142 -2.95 19.72 17.67
N LEU A 143 -1.84 19.84 16.91
CA LEU A 143 -0.56 20.31 17.44
C LEU A 143 -0.43 21.82 17.29
N HIS A 144 -0.02 22.50 18.35
CA HIS A 144 0.11 23.95 18.38
C HIS A 144 1.57 24.36 18.59
N ALA A 145 2.06 25.27 17.75
CA ALA A 145 3.31 25.99 17.93
C ALA A 145 3.21 27.38 17.27
N LYS A 146 4.14 28.29 17.57
CA LYS A 146 4.24 29.55 16.83
C LYS A 146 4.85 29.29 15.47
N SER A 147 4.56 30.13 14.49
CA SER A 147 5.03 29.93 13.11
C SER A 147 6.55 29.83 12.95
N THR A 148 7.31 30.49 13.81
CA THR A 148 8.78 30.46 13.83
C THR A 148 9.38 29.34 14.66
N ASP A 149 8.58 28.63 15.46
CA ASP A 149 9.07 27.57 16.34
C ASP A 149 9.56 26.40 15.49
N GLN A 150 10.73 25.85 15.86
CA GLN A 150 11.29 24.66 15.23
C GLN A 150 10.63 23.42 15.84
N VAL A 151 9.85 22.71 15.04
CA VAL A 151 9.11 21.51 15.44
C VAL A 151 9.69 20.27 14.79
N SER A 152 9.56 19.12 15.47
CA SER A 152 10.06 17.84 14.96
C SER A 152 9.32 17.40 13.69
N THR A 153 10.07 17.00 12.67
CA THR A 153 9.52 16.45 11.41
C THR A 153 9.01 15.02 11.58
N ALA A 154 9.38 14.31 12.65
CA ALA A 154 9.15 12.87 12.81
C ALA A 154 7.68 12.44 12.64
N TYR A 155 6.71 13.27 13.07
CA TYR A 155 5.29 12.96 12.89
C TYR A 155 4.81 13.11 11.46
N LEU A 156 5.35 14.10 10.74
CA LEU A 156 5.02 14.34 9.34
C LEU A 156 5.65 13.25 8.45
N GLU A 157 6.90 12.91 8.72
CA GLU A 157 7.60 11.81 8.05
C GLU A 157 6.87 10.48 8.26
N ALA A 158 6.45 10.18 9.50
CA ALA A 158 5.68 8.97 9.78
C ALA A 158 4.36 8.92 9.01
N TYR A 159 3.63 10.05 8.91
CA TYR A 159 2.38 10.11 8.16
C TYR A 159 2.58 9.86 6.66
N ASN A 160 3.55 10.55 6.05
CA ASN A 160 3.83 10.41 4.62
C ASN A 160 4.36 9.00 4.29
N LEU A 161 5.21 8.41 5.15
CA LEU A 161 5.69 7.03 4.96
C LEU A 161 4.57 5.99 5.06
N ILE A 162 3.61 6.16 5.98
CA ILE A 162 2.43 5.27 6.05
C ILE A 162 1.63 5.36 4.76
N TRP A 163 1.43 6.57 4.24
CA TRP A 163 0.68 6.74 3.00
C TRP A 163 1.42 6.16 1.80
N ASN A 164 2.73 6.43 1.65
CA ASN A 164 3.56 5.88 0.58
C ASN A 164 3.60 4.34 0.64
N HIS A 165 3.81 3.77 1.83
CA HIS A 165 3.78 2.32 2.01
C HIS A 165 2.44 1.71 1.56
N ARG A 166 1.32 2.38 1.82
CA ARG A 166 -0.01 1.92 1.36
C ARG A 166 -0.24 2.14 -0.12
N ALA A 167 0.32 3.20 -0.70
CA ALA A 167 0.26 3.49 -2.11
C ALA A 167 1.03 2.42 -2.92
N ASN A 168 2.23 2.09 -2.46
CA ASN A 168 3.09 1.09 -3.10
C ASN A 168 2.41 -0.28 -3.11
N ASN A 169 1.96 -0.76 -1.93
CA ASN A 169 1.18 -2.02 -1.80
C ASN A 169 -0.11 -2.06 -2.64
N ARG A 170 -0.62 -0.89 -3.08
CA ARG A 170 -1.85 -0.81 -3.87
C ARG A 170 -1.56 -0.82 -5.36
N SER A 171 -0.61 -0.01 -5.81
CA SER A 171 -0.20 0.05 -7.20
C SER A 171 1.08 0.88 -7.35
N PRO A 172 2.06 0.43 -8.16
CA PRO A 172 3.27 1.19 -8.47
C PRO A 172 3.02 2.46 -9.31
N LYS A 173 1.79 2.67 -9.80
CA LYS A 173 1.42 3.86 -10.57
C LYS A 173 1.02 5.06 -9.71
N ILE A 174 0.82 4.86 -8.41
CA ILE A 174 0.44 5.96 -7.51
C ILE A 174 1.70 6.78 -7.21
N THR A 175 1.63 8.10 -7.38
CA THR A 175 2.77 8.98 -7.11
C THR A 175 2.98 9.09 -5.61
N GLU A 176 4.19 8.76 -5.15
CA GLU A 176 4.57 8.90 -3.75
C GLU A 176 4.58 10.36 -3.29
N ARG A 177 4.26 10.58 -2.02
CA ARG A 177 4.35 11.89 -1.38
C ARG A 177 5.77 12.18 -0.97
N THR A 178 6.15 13.45 -1.09
CA THR A 178 7.43 13.91 -0.57
C THR A 178 7.45 13.81 0.96
N ARG A 179 8.63 13.53 1.52
CA ARG A 179 8.86 13.32 2.95
C ARG A 179 8.25 14.40 3.85
N LEU A 180 8.33 15.68 3.44
CA LEU A 180 7.89 16.84 4.21
C LEU A 180 6.63 17.52 3.63
N ASP A 181 5.82 16.79 2.84
CA ASP A 181 4.53 17.32 2.37
C ASP A 181 3.58 17.51 3.55
N ASN A 182 3.14 18.75 3.78
CA ASN A 182 2.29 19.18 4.90
C ASN A 182 0.78 19.19 4.58
N THR A 183 0.39 18.77 3.38
CA THR A 183 -1.01 18.60 2.97
C THR A 183 -1.62 17.31 3.55
N LEU A 184 -2.95 17.20 3.50
CA LEU A 184 -3.61 15.92 3.81
C LEU A 184 -3.59 15.04 2.58
N ALA A 185 -3.14 13.80 2.74
CA ALA A 185 -3.12 12.82 1.68
C ALA A 185 -4.56 12.39 1.33
N PRO A 186 -4.85 12.02 0.07
CA PRO A 186 -6.14 11.46 -0.30
C PRO A 186 -6.35 10.08 0.36
N ALA A 187 -7.59 9.78 0.71
CA ALA A 187 -7.99 8.47 1.22
C ALA A 187 -7.99 7.43 0.10
N PHE A 188 -7.82 6.16 0.47
CA PHE A 188 -8.01 5.05 -0.47
C PHE A 188 -9.46 4.62 -0.50
N TRP A 189 -9.97 4.29 -1.69
CA TRP A 189 -11.25 3.60 -1.80
C TRP A 189 -11.21 2.31 -0.97
N GLU A 190 -12.30 2.03 -0.26
CA GLU A 190 -12.44 0.74 0.41
C GLU A 190 -12.55 -0.36 -0.65
N GLY A 191 -11.93 -1.51 -0.36
CA GLY A 191 -11.54 -2.50 -1.37
C GLY A 191 -12.55 -2.65 -2.50
N GLY A 192 -12.16 -2.12 -3.65
CA GLY A 192 -13.06 -1.92 -4.78
C GLY A 192 -13.52 -3.27 -5.32
N ARG A 193 -14.75 -3.33 -5.80
CA ARG A 193 -15.31 -4.47 -6.56
C ARG A 193 -14.43 -4.87 -7.76
N PHE A 194 -13.49 -4.01 -8.13
CA PHE A 194 -12.58 -4.12 -9.27
C PHE A 194 -11.11 -4.30 -8.88
N GLU A 195 -10.80 -4.71 -7.65
CA GLU A 195 -9.41 -4.99 -7.23
C GLU A 195 -8.72 -6.05 -8.10
N HIS A 196 -9.50 -6.94 -8.73
CA HIS A 196 -9.00 -7.98 -9.64
C HIS A 196 -8.64 -7.45 -11.04
N ILE A 197 -8.97 -6.19 -11.35
CA ILE A 197 -8.65 -5.58 -12.64
C ILE A 197 -7.31 -4.85 -12.54
N VAL A 198 -6.35 -5.29 -13.35
CA VAL A 198 -5.00 -4.73 -13.39
C VAL A 198 -4.74 -4.01 -14.72
N PRO A 199 -3.93 -2.94 -14.73
CA PRO A 199 -3.65 -2.20 -15.96
C PRO A 199 -2.76 -2.95 -16.94
N LYS A 200 -1.92 -3.86 -16.44
CA LYS A 200 -1.01 -4.72 -17.20
C LYS A 200 -0.83 -6.02 -16.43
N PHE A 201 -0.51 -7.09 -17.13
CA PHE A 201 -0.13 -8.38 -16.56
C PHE A 201 1.12 -8.88 -17.28
N ASP A 202 1.86 -9.79 -16.65
CA ASP A 202 3.04 -10.42 -17.24
C ASP A 202 2.64 -11.66 -18.06
N ALA A 203 2.54 -11.48 -19.38
CA ALA A 203 2.18 -12.53 -20.33
C ALA A 203 3.23 -13.66 -20.37
N ALA A 204 4.53 -13.35 -20.22
CA ALA A 204 5.59 -14.35 -20.32
C ALA A 204 5.58 -15.32 -19.13
N THR A 205 5.28 -14.82 -17.93
CA THR A 205 5.10 -15.65 -16.73
C THR A 205 3.83 -16.48 -16.81
N MET A 206 2.77 -16.00 -17.47
CA MET A 206 1.52 -16.75 -17.66
C MET A 206 1.67 -17.88 -18.69
N ASP A 207 2.31 -17.60 -19.83
CA ASP A 207 2.42 -18.54 -20.96
C ASP A 207 3.44 -19.67 -20.73
N GLY A 208 4.38 -19.50 -19.80
CA GLY A 208 5.33 -20.56 -19.44
C GLY A 208 6.13 -21.06 -20.64
N GLU A 209 6.63 -20.14 -21.47
CA GLU A 209 7.27 -20.46 -22.74
C GLU A 209 8.42 -21.46 -22.55
N VAL A 210 8.32 -22.61 -23.22
CA VAL A 210 9.38 -23.62 -23.25
C VAL A 210 10.29 -23.32 -24.45
N SER A 211 11.39 -22.63 -24.22
CA SER A 211 12.39 -22.35 -25.26
C SER A 211 12.92 -23.65 -25.88
N LEU A 212 12.67 -23.85 -27.18
CA LEU A 212 13.17 -24.99 -27.95
C LEU A 212 14.63 -24.71 -28.33
N ASN A 213 15.57 -25.27 -27.56
CA ASN A 213 16.97 -25.14 -27.89
C ASN A 213 17.33 -26.09 -29.05
N VAL A 214 17.39 -25.57 -30.28
CA VAL A 214 17.85 -26.32 -31.45
C VAL A 214 19.37 -26.42 -31.39
N VAL A 215 19.87 -27.52 -30.82
CA VAL A 215 21.30 -27.76 -30.54
C VAL A 215 22.18 -27.73 -31.81
N ASN A 216 21.60 -27.80 -33.02
CA ASN A 216 22.32 -27.63 -34.28
C ASN A 216 21.60 -26.64 -35.20
N SER A 217 22.14 -25.41 -35.33
CA SER A 217 21.64 -24.35 -36.23
C SER A 217 21.76 -24.68 -37.73
N LYS A 218 22.19 -25.90 -38.09
CA LYS A 218 22.28 -26.38 -39.47
C LYS A 218 21.41 -27.62 -39.59
N MET A 219 20.20 -27.45 -40.11
CA MET A 219 19.39 -28.59 -40.54
C MET A 219 20.00 -29.14 -41.83
N PRO A 220 20.29 -30.45 -41.93
CA PRO A 220 20.79 -31.04 -43.16
C PRO A 220 19.70 -30.93 -44.25
N VAL A 221 20.06 -30.32 -45.36
CA VAL A 221 19.19 -30.11 -46.52
C VAL A 221 19.54 -31.16 -47.56
N HIS A 222 18.58 -32.00 -47.92
CA HIS A 222 18.78 -33.07 -48.92
C HIS A 222 18.23 -32.63 -50.27
N SER A 223 18.94 -32.99 -51.35
CA SER A 223 18.50 -32.80 -52.74
C SER A 223 18.56 -34.13 -53.49
N LYS A 224 17.55 -34.39 -54.33
CA LYS A 224 17.42 -35.65 -55.07
C LYS A 224 18.43 -35.80 -56.23
N HIS A 225 19.13 -34.75 -56.66
CA HIS A 225 20.02 -34.79 -57.84
C HIS A 225 21.43 -34.25 -57.52
N ALA A 226 22.46 -35.07 -57.78
CA ALA A 226 23.87 -34.74 -57.60
C ALA A 226 24.52 -34.34 -58.94
N GLY A 227 24.81 -33.05 -59.14
CA GLY A 227 25.53 -32.53 -60.29
C GLY A 227 26.99 -32.23 -59.95
N VAL A 228 27.93 -32.97 -60.55
CA VAL A 228 29.38 -32.78 -60.40
C VAL A 228 29.80 -31.47 -61.08
N TRP A 229 30.47 -30.58 -60.36
CA TRP A 229 30.93 -29.29 -60.87
C TRP A 229 32.41 -29.39 -61.30
N SER A 230 32.69 -29.40 -62.61
CA SER A 230 34.04 -29.16 -63.15
C SER A 230 34.06 -27.80 -63.86
N GLY A 231 34.99 -26.93 -63.45
CA GLY A 231 34.98 -25.52 -63.79
C GLY A 231 35.59 -25.22 -65.16
N ASN A 232 34.80 -24.68 -66.09
CA ASN A 232 35.12 -23.48 -66.87
C ASN A 232 33.85 -22.98 -67.63
N PRO A 233 33.37 -21.73 -67.45
CA PRO A 233 32.11 -21.28 -68.03
C PRO A 233 32.34 -20.51 -69.34
N ALA A 234 32.21 -21.20 -70.47
CA ALA A 234 31.93 -20.53 -71.75
C ALA A 234 31.08 -21.46 -72.62
N PHE A 235 29.77 -21.19 -72.59
CA PHE A 235 28.70 -21.57 -73.52
C PHE A 235 28.75 -22.96 -74.18
N HIS A 236 27.83 -23.84 -73.76
CA HIS A 236 27.06 -24.65 -74.71
C HIS A 236 25.70 -25.00 -74.09
N GLU A 237 24.65 -24.34 -74.57
CA GLU A 237 23.32 -24.95 -74.57
C GLU A 237 23.28 -26.08 -75.61
N PRO A 238 22.52 -27.15 -75.32
CA PRO A 238 21.74 -27.77 -76.36
C PRO A 238 20.25 -27.74 -75.98
N LEU A 239 19.52 -26.91 -76.72
CA LEU A 239 18.26 -27.24 -77.41
C LEU A 239 17.25 -28.13 -76.67
N SER A 240 16.14 -27.47 -76.34
CA SER A 240 14.78 -28.04 -76.31
C SER A 240 14.40 -28.90 -75.11
N ALA A 241 14.34 -28.28 -73.93
CA ALA A 241 13.24 -28.50 -73.00
C ALA A 241 12.83 -27.15 -72.40
N VAL A 242 11.62 -26.73 -72.71
CA VAL A 242 11.03 -25.44 -72.35
C VAL A 242 11.15 -25.20 -70.84
N ALA A 243 12.01 -24.26 -70.46
CA ALA A 243 11.98 -23.64 -69.14
C ALA A 243 10.85 -22.59 -69.13
N PRO A 244 9.83 -22.68 -68.25
CA PRO A 244 8.86 -21.61 -68.12
C PRO A 244 9.49 -20.42 -67.40
N THR A 245 9.40 -19.27 -68.04
CA THR A 245 9.75 -17.93 -67.58
C THR A 245 9.11 -17.59 -66.23
N GLY A 246 9.92 -17.62 -65.17
CA GLY A 246 9.79 -16.73 -64.01
C GLY A 246 10.79 -15.59 -64.15
N THR A 247 10.41 -14.38 -63.73
CA THR A 247 11.23 -13.17 -63.79
C THR A 247 12.57 -13.34 -63.08
N THR A 248 13.64 -12.95 -63.76
CA THR A 248 15.02 -12.65 -63.31
C THR A 248 15.56 -13.51 -62.15
N ASN A 249 16.31 -14.57 -62.50
CA ASN A 249 17.25 -15.30 -61.63
C ASN A 249 16.68 -16.04 -60.39
N ASP A 250 15.41 -16.44 -60.43
CA ASP A 250 14.83 -17.29 -59.37
C ASP A 250 14.75 -18.75 -59.85
N PHE A 251 15.75 -19.56 -59.50
CA PHE A 251 15.70 -21.01 -59.70
C PHE A 251 14.82 -21.62 -58.61
N ASN A 252 13.59 -21.98 -58.94
CA ASN A 252 12.70 -22.69 -58.02
C ASN A 252 13.19 -24.14 -57.81
N PHE A 253 14.09 -24.34 -56.85
CA PHE A 253 14.49 -25.66 -56.34
C PHE A 253 13.46 -26.26 -55.36
N GLY A 254 12.35 -25.55 -55.09
CA GLY A 254 11.43 -25.76 -53.97
C GLY A 254 10.62 -27.05 -53.97
N THR A 255 10.66 -27.86 -55.05
CA THR A 255 10.01 -29.17 -55.08
C THR A 255 10.94 -30.35 -54.82
N ASN A 256 12.26 -30.16 -54.84
CA ASN A 256 13.26 -31.25 -54.73
C ASN A 256 14.26 -31.09 -53.59
N ILE A 257 14.13 -30.01 -52.81
CA ILE A 257 14.94 -29.72 -51.65
C ILE A 257 14.03 -29.76 -50.41
N TRP A 258 14.29 -30.67 -49.48
CA TRP A 258 13.61 -30.72 -48.19
C TRP A 258 14.60 -30.88 -47.05
N ALA A 259 14.24 -30.35 -45.88
CA ALA A 259 14.92 -30.64 -44.62
C ALA A 259 14.08 -31.70 -43.90
N GLU A 260 14.68 -32.87 -43.63
CA GLU A 260 14.02 -33.90 -42.83
C GLU A 260 14.20 -33.54 -41.34
N MET A 261 13.11 -33.19 -40.67
CA MET A 261 13.10 -33.20 -39.21
C MET A 261 13.23 -34.67 -38.80
N ALA A 262 14.36 -35.04 -38.19
CA ALA A 262 14.62 -36.41 -37.79
C ALA A 262 13.41 -37.00 -37.05
N GLU A 263 13.03 -38.22 -37.41
CA GLU A 263 11.84 -38.96 -36.97
C GLU A 263 11.72 -39.08 -35.43
N ASN A 264 12.83 -38.87 -34.71
CA ASN A 264 12.81 -38.54 -33.29
C ASN A 264 12.67 -37.03 -33.12
N GLY A 265 11.43 -36.55 -33.21
CA GLY A 265 11.07 -35.13 -33.07
C GLY A 265 11.72 -34.47 -31.86
N ILE A 266 11.78 -33.14 -31.88
CA ILE A 266 12.31 -32.33 -30.78
C ILE A 266 11.69 -32.83 -29.46
N THR A 267 12.46 -33.60 -28.69
CA THR A 267 11.95 -34.22 -27.47
C THR A 267 11.90 -33.14 -26.41
N VAL A 268 10.72 -32.54 -26.25
CA VAL A 268 10.43 -31.72 -25.08
C VAL A 268 10.47 -32.66 -23.87
N SER A 269 11.55 -32.59 -23.09
CA SER A 269 11.70 -33.43 -21.90
C SER A 269 10.68 -32.99 -20.85
N LEU A 270 10.09 -33.96 -20.12
CA LEU A 270 9.21 -33.65 -18.99
C LEU A 270 9.93 -32.79 -17.94
N ALA A 271 11.26 -32.93 -17.82
CA ALA A 271 12.09 -32.09 -16.97
C ALA A 271 12.08 -30.61 -17.40
N ASN A 272 12.07 -30.30 -18.69
CA ASN A 272 11.96 -28.93 -19.19
C ASN A 272 10.57 -28.34 -18.92
N ILE A 273 9.52 -29.17 -18.99
CA ILE A 273 8.15 -28.76 -18.65
C ILE A 273 8.03 -28.47 -17.15
N ASP A 274 8.60 -29.33 -16.30
CA ASP A 274 8.62 -29.12 -14.85
C ASP A 274 9.48 -27.91 -14.46
N LEU A 275 10.56 -27.64 -15.19
CA LEU A 275 11.35 -26.42 -15.03
C LEU A 275 10.54 -25.17 -15.39
N ALA A 276 9.81 -25.18 -16.51
CA ALA A 276 8.94 -24.07 -16.88
C ALA A 276 7.85 -23.82 -15.82
N ARG A 277 7.22 -24.87 -15.30
CA ARG A 277 6.24 -24.77 -14.20
C ARG A 277 6.85 -24.20 -12.92
N LYS A 278 8.07 -24.61 -12.55
CA LYS A 278 8.78 -24.05 -11.40
C LYS A 278 9.17 -22.59 -11.62
N THR A 279 9.64 -22.25 -12.82
CA THR A 279 10.02 -20.87 -13.18
C THR A 279 8.82 -19.94 -13.06
N GLN A 280 7.66 -20.36 -13.54
CA GLN A 280 6.40 -19.64 -13.34
C GLN A 280 6.04 -19.50 -11.85
N ALA A 281 6.21 -20.55 -11.05
CA ALA A 281 5.95 -20.49 -9.60
C ALA A 281 6.92 -19.51 -8.90
N PHE A 282 8.19 -19.50 -9.27
CA PHE A 282 9.18 -18.58 -8.72
C PHE A 282 9.01 -17.14 -9.20
N ALA A 283 8.54 -16.92 -10.44
CA ALA A 283 8.17 -15.59 -10.93
C ALA A 283 7.01 -15.00 -10.11
N LYS A 284 5.98 -15.80 -9.82
CA LYS A 284 4.89 -15.40 -8.91
C LYS A 284 5.36 -15.11 -7.49
N LEU A 285 6.36 -15.84 -7.00
CA LEU A 285 6.98 -15.54 -5.69
C LEU A 285 7.81 -14.25 -5.75
N ARG A 286 8.55 -14.01 -6.83
CA ARG A 286 9.31 -12.77 -7.03
C ARG A 286 8.41 -11.53 -7.09
N GLU A 287 7.23 -11.65 -7.68
CA GLU A 287 6.23 -10.57 -7.70
C GLU A 287 5.85 -10.10 -6.29
N GLN A 288 5.79 -11.01 -5.29
CA GLN A 288 5.51 -10.66 -3.89
C GLN A 288 6.60 -9.80 -3.23
N TYR A 289 7.81 -9.82 -3.79
CA TYR A 289 8.96 -9.04 -3.31
C TYR A 289 9.29 -7.84 -4.21
N SER A 290 8.55 -7.65 -5.31
CA SER A 290 8.87 -6.68 -6.36
C SER A 290 8.81 -5.22 -5.91
N GLU A 291 8.20 -4.94 -4.75
CA GLU A 291 8.08 -3.60 -4.17
C GLU A 291 9.26 -3.22 -3.25
N HIS A 292 10.26 -4.10 -3.10
CA HIS A 292 11.52 -3.71 -2.48
C HIS A 292 12.40 -2.95 -3.49
N ASP A 293 12.92 -1.79 -3.10
CA ASP A 293 13.70 -0.91 -3.99
C ASP A 293 15.01 -1.55 -4.50
N ASP A 294 15.56 -2.49 -3.73
CA ASP A 294 16.85 -3.11 -3.96
C ASP A 294 16.73 -4.50 -4.58
N GLU A 295 17.20 -4.69 -5.82
CA GLU A 295 17.17 -5.99 -6.50
C GLU A 295 17.96 -7.08 -5.76
N TRP A 296 19.08 -6.72 -5.14
CA TRP A 296 19.88 -7.66 -4.33
C TRP A 296 19.11 -8.14 -3.09
N LEU A 297 18.21 -7.31 -2.54
CA LEU A 297 17.37 -7.64 -1.40
C LEU A 297 16.31 -8.69 -1.80
N ILE A 298 15.71 -8.49 -2.98
CA ILE A 298 14.77 -9.44 -3.58
C ILE A 298 15.47 -10.80 -3.78
N ASP A 299 16.67 -10.80 -4.35
CA ASP A 299 17.41 -12.04 -4.59
C ASP A 299 17.77 -12.76 -3.28
N MET A 300 18.20 -12.03 -2.25
CA MET A 300 18.52 -12.59 -0.94
C MET A 300 17.30 -13.19 -0.23
N LEU A 301 16.13 -12.55 -0.34
CA LEU A 301 14.86 -13.08 0.17
C LEU A 301 14.38 -14.30 -0.63
N MET A 302 14.58 -14.30 -1.95
CA MET A 302 14.28 -15.44 -2.83
C MET A 302 15.17 -16.65 -2.55
N ASP A 303 16.41 -16.43 -2.14
CA ASP A 303 17.34 -17.46 -1.65
C ASP A 303 16.97 -17.97 -0.24
N GLY A 304 15.95 -17.39 0.40
CA GLY A 304 15.45 -17.79 1.72
C GLY A 304 16.32 -17.31 2.88
N LEU A 305 17.19 -16.31 2.64
CA LEU A 305 18.06 -15.75 3.67
C LEU A 305 17.27 -14.73 4.50
N THR A 306 17.36 -14.87 5.83
CA THR A 306 16.75 -13.90 6.74
C THR A 306 17.64 -12.66 6.81
N ILE A 307 17.06 -11.49 6.57
CA ILE A 307 17.75 -10.21 6.70
C ILE A 307 17.33 -9.59 8.02
N PRO A 308 18.24 -9.51 9.01
CA PRO A 308 17.95 -8.81 10.25
C PRO A 308 17.57 -7.36 9.94
N ASP A 309 16.63 -6.83 10.70
CA ASP A 309 16.19 -5.43 10.66
C ASP A 309 15.37 -4.97 9.43
N GLU A 310 15.20 -5.78 8.39
CA GLU A 310 14.43 -5.40 7.19
C GLU A 310 12.99 -5.01 7.52
N GLN A 311 12.36 -5.76 8.42
CA GLN A 311 11.00 -5.48 8.89
C GLN A 311 10.86 -4.09 9.53
N LEU A 312 11.94 -3.54 10.08
CA LEU A 312 11.93 -2.24 10.77
C LEU A 312 12.10 -1.06 9.80
N LYS A 313 12.43 -1.33 8.54
CA LYS A 313 12.53 -0.31 7.49
C LYS A 313 11.16 0.07 6.93
N HIS A 314 10.12 -0.71 7.21
CA HIS A 314 8.76 -0.47 6.72
C HIS A 314 7.78 -0.16 7.86
N PRO A 315 6.73 0.64 7.60
CA PRO A 315 5.61 0.79 8.52
C PRO A 315 4.91 -0.56 8.80
N MET A 316 4.54 -0.80 10.04
CA MET A 316 3.83 -2.01 10.47
C MET A 316 2.39 -1.68 10.83
N LEU A 317 1.42 -2.40 10.25
CA LEU A 317 0.01 -2.28 10.64
C LEU A 317 -0.21 -2.97 12.00
N LEU A 318 -0.69 -2.22 13.00
CA LEU A 318 -0.97 -2.75 14.34
C LEU A 318 -2.41 -3.24 14.45
N ALA A 319 -3.35 -2.44 13.97
CA ALA A 319 -4.77 -2.77 13.96
C ALA A 319 -5.53 -1.91 12.96
N THR A 320 -6.54 -2.48 12.34
CA THR A 320 -7.49 -1.77 11.48
C THR A 320 -8.90 -2.18 11.85
N THR A 321 -9.84 -1.25 11.79
CA THR A 321 -11.26 -1.52 12.04
C THR A 321 -12.09 -0.68 11.10
N ARG A 322 -13.18 -1.27 10.60
CA ARG A 322 -14.09 -0.61 9.66
C ARG A 322 -15.49 -0.60 10.24
N THR A 323 -16.21 0.48 10.04
CA THR A 323 -17.59 0.63 10.47
C THR A 323 -18.37 1.50 9.48
N LYS A 324 -19.69 1.40 9.51
CA LYS A 324 -20.61 2.18 8.67
C LYS A 324 -21.32 3.21 9.53
N PHE A 325 -21.61 4.38 8.97
CA PHE A 325 -22.44 5.37 9.66
C PHE A 325 -23.88 4.88 9.79
N GLY A 326 -24.44 4.98 11.00
CA GLY A 326 -25.87 4.95 11.21
C GLY A 326 -26.44 6.36 11.04
N MET A 327 -27.52 6.50 10.27
CA MET A 327 -28.16 7.80 10.02
C MET A 327 -29.56 7.85 10.62
N ALA A 328 -29.93 9.00 11.17
CA ALA A 328 -31.25 9.25 11.72
C ALA A 328 -31.79 10.59 11.20
N LYS A 329 -33.03 10.56 10.70
CA LYS A 329 -33.72 11.74 10.18
C LYS A 329 -34.55 12.41 11.25
N ARG A 330 -34.43 13.74 11.36
CA ARG A 330 -35.27 14.58 12.22
C ARG A 330 -36.15 15.44 11.34
N TYR A 331 -37.46 15.41 11.60
CA TYR A 331 -38.43 16.24 10.88
C TYR A 331 -38.60 17.57 11.59
N ALA A 332 -38.64 18.66 10.83
CA ALA A 332 -38.98 19.98 11.37
C ALA A 332 -40.42 19.97 11.93
N THR A 333 -40.64 20.70 13.02
CA THR A 333 -41.94 20.79 13.70
C THR A 333 -42.61 22.16 13.55
N ASP A 334 -41.96 23.11 12.88
CA ASP A 334 -42.56 24.39 12.55
C ASP A 334 -43.40 24.30 11.27
N SER A 335 -44.40 25.18 11.14
CA SER A 335 -45.38 25.12 10.05
C SER A 335 -44.84 25.65 8.71
N GLY A 336 -43.63 26.20 8.66
CA GLY A 336 -43.01 26.82 7.48
C GLY A 336 -42.01 25.93 6.76
N SER A 337 -41.33 25.06 7.50
CA SER A 337 -40.28 24.15 7.03
C SER A 337 -40.65 22.69 7.26
N LEU A 338 -41.95 22.35 7.34
CA LEU A 338 -42.44 20.99 7.63
C LEU A 338 -41.98 19.93 6.58
N THR A 339 -41.56 20.40 5.40
CA THR A 339 -40.97 19.60 4.31
C THR A 339 -39.45 19.49 4.39
N GLU A 340 -38.79 20.35 5.17
CA GLU A 340 -37.36 20.34 5.39
C GLU A 340 -37.01 19.40 6.54
N SER A 341 -35.94 18.66 6.35
CA SER A 341 -35.48 17.67 7.29
C SER A 341 -33.98 17.65 7.31
N ALA A 342 -33.40 17.54 8.49
CA ALA A 342 -31.97 17.35 8.65
C ALA A 342 -31.70 15.89 9.04
N VAL A 343 -30.66 15.32 8.44
CA VAL A 343 -30.19 13.98 8.76
C VAL A 343 -28.79 14.06 9.33
N SER A 344 -28.62 13.57 10.55
CA SER A 344 -27.32 13.44 11.20
C SER A 344 -26.87 11.98 11.17
N GLY A 345 -25.57 11.76 10.96
CA GLY A 345 -24.96 10.43 11.03
C GLY A 345 -24.01 10.30 12.21
N ALA A 346 -23.90 9.10 12.79
CA ALA A 346 -22.87 8.79 13.79
C ALA A 346 -22.30 7.39 13.58
N ALA A 347 -21.01 7.25 13.88
CA ALA A 347 -20.29 5.99 13.88
C ALA A 347 -19.39 5.88 15.11
N MET A 348 -19.30 4.70 15.71
CA MET A 348 -18.38 4.43 16.82
C MET A 348 -17.56 3.18 16.52
N THR A 349 -16.28 3.22 16.84
CA THR A 349 -15.37 2.09 16.71
C THR A 349 -14.32 2.09 17.81
N SER A 350 -13.69 0.95 18.07
CA SER A 350 -12.60 0.85 19.04
C SER A 350 -11.43 0.07 18.49
N LEU A 351 -10.23 0.50 18.80
CA LEU A 351 -8.99 -0.02 18.27
C LEU A 351 -8.06 -0.43 19.42
N ASN A 352 -7.52 -1.64 19.34
CA ASN A 352 -6.60 -2.19 20.34
C ASN A 352 -5.19 -2.16 19.76
N ILE A 353 -4.25 -1.58 20.50
CA ILE A 353 -2.87 -1.38 20.05
C ILE A 353 -1.95 -2.16 20.97
N ARG A 354 -1.04 -2.94 20.39
CA ARG A 354 0.04 -3.63 21.12
C ARG A 354 1.30 -3.60 20.28
N VAL A 355 2.38 -3.15 20.90
CA VAL A 355 3.70 -3.05 20.29
C VAL A 355 4.69 -3.78 21.18
N PRO A 356 5.44 -4.76 20.65
CA PRO A 356 6.51 -5.41 21.40
C PRO A 356 7.63 -4.41 21.70
N LYS A 357 8.64 -4.85 22.44
CA LYS A 357 9.80 -4.01 22.72
C LYS A 357 10.57 -3.74 21.43
N LEU A 358 10.81 -2.46 21.12
CA LEU A 358 11.55 -2.04 19.92
C LEU A 358 12.82 -1.25 20.29
N HIS A 359 13.97 -1.77 19.90
CA HIS A 359 15.28 -1.12 20.02
C HIS A 359 15.42 0.22 19.27
N THR A 360 14.70 0.44 18.17
CA THR A 360 14.72 1.70 17.40
C THR A 360 13.70 2.74 17.89
N GLY A 361 12.73 2.33 18.73
CA GLY A 361 11.56 3.16 19.03
C GLY A 361 10.73 3.43 17.77
N GLY A 362 9.95 4.51 17.77
CA GLY A 362 9.18 4.90 16.60
C GLY A 362 7.99 5.80 16.91
N VAL A 363 7.08 5.92 15.96
CA VAL A 363 5.83 6.68 16.12
C VAL A 363 4.67 5.74 15.82
N ILE A 364 3.75 5.59 16.78
CA ILE A 364 2.43 5.01 16.48
C ILE A 364 1.56 6.13 15.95
N MET A 365 1.07 5.99 14.72
CA MET A 365 0.16 6.93 14.08
C MET A 365 -1.21 6.28 13.91
N ILE A 366 -2.25 6.96 14.37
CA ILE A 366 -3.64 6.56 14.16
C ILE A 366 -4.22 7.47 13.08
N ILE A 367 -4.75 6.88 12.02
CA ILE A 367 -5.39 7.57 10.89
C ILE A 367 -6.84 7.11 10.75
N ALA A 368 -7.69 8.01 10.28
CA ALA A 368 -9.06 7.73 9.89
C ALA A 368 -9.30 8.17 8.45
N GLU A 369 -10.03 7.34 7.70
CA GLU A 369 -10.42 7.60 6.33
C GLU A 369 -11.92 7.40 6.21
N ILE A 370 -12.60 8.40 5.67
CA ILE A 370 -14.05 8.42 5.53
C ILE A 370 -14.37 8.60 4.07
N ALA A 371 -15.09 7.65 3.49
CA ALA A 371 -15.52 7.72 2.10
C ALA A 371 -16.84 6.96 1.91
N PRO A 372 -17.72 7.43 1.02
CA PRO A 372 -18.82 6.60 0.53
C PRO A 372 -18.27 5.38 -0.21
N GLU A 373 -19.13 4.38 -0.42
CA GLU A 373 -18.79 3.29 -1.34
C GLU A 373 -18.58 3.82 -2.78
N GLN A 374 -17.54 3.33 -3.46
CA GLN A 374 -17.30 3.63 -4.86
C GLN A 374 -18.41 2.97 -5.71
N LEU A 375 -19.28 3.79 -6.29
CA LEU A 375 -20.48 3.35 -6.97
C LEU A 375 -20.42 3.74 -8.44
N PHE A 376 -20.37 2.76 -9.34
CA PHE A 376 -20.58 2.99 -10.77
C PHE A 376 -21.95 2.41 -11.14
N GLU A 377 -22.91 3.29 -11.35
CA GLU A 377 -24.31 2.91 -11.54
C GLU A 377 -24.64 2.45 -12.97
N ARG A 378 -23.80 2.82 -13.93
CA ARG A 378 -23.97 2.55 -15.36
C ARG A 378 -23.13 1.37 -15.83
N GLN A 379 -22.76 0.49 -14.92
CA GLN A 379 -22.06 -0.74 -15.23
C GLN A 379 -22.90 -1.61 -16.18
N ARG A 380 -22.22 -2.23 -17.13
CA ARG A 380 -22.86 -3.14 -18.09
C ARG A 380 -23.06 -4.48 -17.42
N ASP A 381 -24.31 -4.92 -17.28
CA ASP A 381 -24.59 -6.32 -16.93
C ASP A 381 -24.14 -7.23 -18.10
N PRO A 382 -23.16 -8.12 -17.88
CA PRO A 382 -22.60 -8.97 -18.94
C PRO A 382 -23.64 -9.88 -19.60
N PHE A 383 -24.58 -10.40 -18.81
CA PHE A 383 -25.61 -11.30 -19.31
C PHE A 383 -26.72 -10.51 -20.02
N PHE A 384 -27.14 -9.37 -19.47
CA PHE A 384 -28.16 -8.51 -20.11
C PHE A 384 -27.73 -8.00 -21.49
N HIS A 385 -26.44 -7.73 -21.66
CA HIS A 385 -25.89 -7.23 -22.92
C HIS A 385 -25.26 -8.32 -23.80
N MET A 386 -25.58 -9.58 -23.53
CA MET A 386 -25.13 -10.72 -24.33
C MET A 386 -26.00 -10.88 -25.58
N THR A 387 -25.38 -11.28 -26.69
CA THR A 387 -26.09 -11.59 -27.93
C THR A 387 -26.03 -13.09 -28.23
N ASN A 388 -26.92 -13.58 -29.09
CA ASN A 388 -26.90 -14.98 -29.52
C ASN A 388 -25.58 -15.36 -30.24
N ALA A 389 -24.93 -14.38 -30.89
CA ALA A 389 -23.62 -14.59 -31.49
C ALA A 389 -22.53 -14.87 -30.43
N ASP A 390 -22.61 -14.23 -29.25
CA ASP A 390 -21.68 -14.45 -28.14
C ASP A 390 -21.81 -15.85 -27.50
N VAL A 391 -22.95 -16.52 -27.71
CA VAL A 391 -23.20 -17.89 -27.21
C VAL A 391 -22.71 -18.93 -28.22
N ILE A 392 -23.02 -18.73 -29.50
CA ILE A 392 -22.80 -19.74 -30.54
C ILE A 392 -21.33 -19.76 -31.00
N THR A 393 -20.66 -18.61 -31.06
CA THR A 393 -19.28 -18.54 -31.54
C THR A 393 -18.28 -19.11 -30.53
N GLU A 394 -17.23 -19.77 -31.00
CA GLU A 394 -16.17 -20.29 -30.11
C GLU A 394 -15.36 -19.16 -29.46
N THR A 395 -15.26 -18.02 -30.14
CA THR A 395 -14.68 -16.77 -29.61
C THR A 395 -15.70 -15.90 -28.88
N GLY A 396 -16.91 -16.40 -28.64
CA GLY A 396 -17.99 -15.65 -28.00
C GLY A 396 -17.78 -15.47 -26.50
N LYS A 397 -18.46 -14.50 -25.88
CA LYS A 397 -18.25 -14.15 -24.46
C LYS A 397 -18.84 -15.15 -23.47
N TYR A 398 -19.60 -16.14 -23.92
CA TYR A 398 -20.20 -17.14 -23.04
C TYR A 398 -19.15 -18.11 -22.47
N PRO A 399 -19.21 -18.46 -21.17
CA PRO A 399 -18.32 -19.43 -20.56
C PRO A 399 -18.45 -20.79 -21.23
N LYS A 400 -17.32 -21.34 -21.68
CA LYS A 400 -17.27 -22.64 -22.37
C LYS A 400 -16.16 -23.47 -21.76
N TYR A 401 -16.53 -24.55 -21.10
CA TYR A 401 -15.59 -25.37 -20.33
C TYR A 401 -14.36 -25.82 -21.12
N LEU A 402 -14.54 -26.29 -22.36
CA LEU A 402 -13.43 -26.79 -23.18
C LEU A 402 -12.45 -25.68 -23.58
N ARG A 403 -12.96 -24.53 -24.06
CA ARG A 403 -12.14 -23.37 -24.42
C ARG A 403 -11.42 -22.83 -23.18
N ASP A 404 -12.17 -22.55 -22.13
CA ASP A 404 -11.65 -21.88 -20.93
C ASP A 404 -10.63 -22.76 -20.16
N THR A 405 -10.74 -24.09 -20.29
CA THR A 405 -9.76 -25.01 -19.69
C THR A 405 -8.48 -25.11 -20.52
N LEU A 406 -8.60 -25.09 -21.85
CA LEU A 406 -7.48 -25.24 -22.79
C LEU A 406 -6.78 -23.92 -23.13
N ASP A 407 -7.35 -22.79 -22.72
CA ASP A 407 -6.73 -21.48 -22.87
C ASP A 407 -5.43 -21.41 -22.07
N PRO A 408 -4.26 -21.23 -22.72
CA PRO A 408 -2.99 -21.06 -22.03
C PRO A 408 -2.99 -19.78 -21.18
N GLU A 409 -3.68 -18.74 -21.64
CA GLU A 409 -3.72 -17.42 -21.01
C GLU A 409 -5.11 -17.16 -20.45
N LYS A 410 -5.34 -17.49 -19.17
CA LYS A 410 -6.65 -17.35 -18.51
C LYS A 410 -6.97 -15.92 -18.11
N VAL A 411 -6.84 -14.99 -19.05
CA VAL A 411 -7.01 -13.54 -18.88
C VAL A 411 -7.97 -13.02 -19.95
N VAL A 412 -8.76 -12.00 -19.59
CA VAL A 412 -9.66 -11.32 -20.51
C VAL A 412 -9.46 -9.81 -20.45
N VAL A 413 -9.60 -9.16 -21.61
CA VAL A 413 -9.58 -7.70 -21.73
C VAL A 413 -10.90 -7.14 -21.24
N VAL A 414 -10.86 -6.27 -20.24
CA VAL A 414 -12.03 -5.55 -19.74
C VAL A 414 -12.26 -4.32 -20.63
N PRO A 415 -13.41 -4.19 -21.30
CA PRO A 415 -13.73 -2.99 -22.08
C PRO A 415 -14.18 -1.84 -21.17
N ASN A 416 -13.95 -0.59 -21.56
CA ASN A 416 -14.45 0.60 -20.85
C ASN A 416 -15.97 0.57 -20.65
N GLY A 417 -16.68 0.01 -21.64
CA GLY A 417 -18.12 -0.20 -21.59
C GLY A 417 -18.59 -1.11 -20.46
N TYR A 418 -17.72 -1.92 -19.86
CA TYR A 418 -18.04 -2.75 -18.69
C TYR A 418 -18.26 -1.88 -17.44
N ILE A 419 -17.41 -0.87 -17.26
CA ILE A 419 -17.48 0.07 -16.12
C ILE A 419 -18.57 1.12 -16.36
N ASP A 420 -18.65 1.64 -17.59
CA ASP A 420 -19.61 2.67 -17.95
C ASP A 420 -20.17 2.46 -19.36
N THR A 421 -21.47 2.18 -19.45
CA THR A 421 -22.18 1.92 -20.70
C THR A 421 -22.22 3.10 -21.67
N ASP A 422 -22.17 4.35 -21.19
CA ASP A 422 -22.12 5.56 -22.04
C ASP A 422 -20.73 6.24 -22.00
N HIS A 423 -19.68 5.41 -21.85
CA HIS A 423 -18.31 5.81 -22.13
C HIS A 423 -18.18 6.26 -23.60
N ALA A 424 -17.41 7.31 -23.88
CA ALA A 424 -17.20 7.82 -25.25
C ALA A 424 -16.51 6.79 -26.18
N THR A 425 -15.74 5.87 -25.58
CA THR A 425 -15.05 4.75 -26.25
C THR A 425 -15.36 3.39 -25.59
N PRO A 426 -16.58 2.84 -25.72
CA PRO A 426 -17.01 1.64 -24.96
C PRO A 426 -16.18 0.39 -25.26
N ASN A 427 -15.65 0.27 -26.47
CA ASN A 427 -14.83 -0.87 -26.89
C ASN A 427 -13.33 -0.70 -26.60
N GLY A 428 -12.92 0.43 -26.00
CA GLY A 428 -11.54 0.64 -25.58
C GLY A 428 -11.17 -0.26 -24.39
N THR A 429 -9.88 -0.54 -24.22
CA THR A 429 -9.38 -1.33 -23.09
C THR A 429 -9.35 -0.50 -21.81
N PHE A 430 -10.02 -1.00 -20.78
CA PHE A 430 -9.96 -0.46 -19.42
C PHE A 430 -8.81 -1.09 -18.63
N GLY A 431 -8.67 -2.42 -18.72
CA GLY A 431 -7.66 -3.21 -18.04
C GLY A 431 -7.78 -4.69 -18.37
N TYR A 432 -7.15 -5.53 -17.57
CA TYR A 432 -7.14 -6.98 -17.71
C TYR A 432 -7.62 -7.63 -16.42
N ALA A 433 -8.38 -8.71 -16.55
CA ALA A 433 -8.96 -9.43 -15.42
C ALA A 433 -8.89 -10.94 -15.65
N PRO A 434 -9.03 -11.76 -14.59
CA PRO A 434 -9.14 -13.20 -14.74
C PRO A 434 -10.28 -13.59 -15.70
N LEU A 435 -10.08 -14.68 -16.43
CA LEU A 435 -11.11 -15.24 -17.32
C LEU A 435 -12.42 -15.47 -16.54
N ASN A 436 -13.55 -15.09 -17.14
CA ASN A 436 -14.89 -15.19 -16.56
C ASN A 436 -15.16 -14.36 -15.28
N HIS A 437 -14.30 -13.38 -14.93
CA HIS A 437 -14.57 -12.45 -13.82
C HIS A 437 -15.94 -11.74 -13.91
N GLU A 438 -16.44 -11.54 -15.14
CA GLU A 438 -17.74 -10.93 -15.43
C GLU A 438 -18.93 -11.64 -14.75
N TYR A 439 -18.80 -12.94 -14.46
CA TYR A 439 -19.84 -13.75 -13.82
C TYR A 439 -19.75 -13.79 -12.29
N GLU A 440 -18.70 -13.21 -11.71
CA GLU A 440 -18.59 -12.96 -10.27
C GLU A 440 -19.33 -11.64 -9.95
N MET A 441 -20.66 -11.69 -10.07
CA MET A 441 -21.49 -10.49 -10.10
C MET A 441 -21.57 -9.79 -8.74
N LEU A 442 -20.93 -8.63 -8.67
CA LEU A 442 -20.98 -7.68 -7.55
C LEU A 442 -21.24 -6.26 -8.07
N PHE A 443 -22.22 -6.05 -8.95
CA PHE A 443 -22.58 -4.72 -9.48
C PHE A 443 -23.80 -4.11 -8.75
N PRO A 444 -23.86 -2.77 -8.59
CA PRO A 444 -25.00 -2.10 -7.99
C PRO A 444 -26.14 -1.94 -9.00
N ASN A 445 -27.37 -2.30 -8.61
CA ASN A 445 -28.56 -2.10 -9.45
C ASN A 445 -29.32 -0.86 -8.98
N ILE A 446 -29.11 0.27 -9.66
CA ILE A 446 -29.81 1.53 -9.39
C ILE A 446 -30.79 1.80 -10.52
N GLY A 447 -32.09 1.85 -10.20
CA GLY A 447 -33.15 2.01 -11.20
C GLY A 447 -34.27 2.93 -10.75
N GLY A 448 -35.31 3.02 -11.58
CA GLY A 448 -36.49 3.85 -11.32
C GLY A 448 -36.15 5.34 -11.32
N LYS A 449 -36.71 6.08 -10.35
CA LYS A 449 -36.49 7.53 -10.20
C LYS A 449 -35.03 7.92 -9.92
N PHE A 450 -34.19 6.97 -9.50
CA PHE A 450 -32.77 7.21 -9.24
C PHE A 450 -31.89 6.97 -10.46
N ILE A 451 -32.45 6.52 -11.59
CA ILE A 451 -31.66 6.22 -12.80
C ILE A 451 -31.10 7.50 -13.41
N ARG A 452 -29.86 7.44 -13.87
CA ARG A 452 -29.22 8.55 -14.57
C ARG A 452 -28.88 8.15 -16.01
N PRO A 453 -29.45 8.81 -17.03
CA PRO A 453 -29.15 8.47 -18.40
C PRO A 453 -27.75 8.96 -18.83
N ALA A 454 -27.25 10.06 -18.24
CA ALA A 454 -25.93 10.64 -18.54
C ALA A 454 -25.18 11.03 -17.25
N ALA A 455 -23.86 10.84 -17.23
CA ALA A 455 -22.98 11.15 -16.09
C ALA A 455 -23.01 12.64 -15.66
N ASN A 456 -23.47 13.56 -16.52
CA ASN A 456 -23.54 14.99 -16.24
C ASN A 456 -24.96 15.56 -16.45
N THR A 457 -25.97 14.93 -15.84
CA THR A 457 -27.31 15.53 -15.78
C THR A 457 -27.36 16.62 -14.68
N GLY A 458 -28.31 17.54 -14.81
CA GLY A 458 -28.53 18.62 -13.83
C GLY A 458 -28.90 18.10 -12.44
N PHE A 459 -29.09 19.03 -11.51
CA PHE A 459 -29.51 18.75 -10.14
C PHE A 459 -30.87 18.04 -10.12
N ASP A 460 -30.98 16.99 -9.30
CA ASP A 460 -32.19 16.23 -9.04
C ASP A 460 -32.30 15.95 -7.53
N GLU A 461 -33.43 16.31 -6.93
CA GLU A 461 -33.71 16.17 -5.49
C GLU A 461 -33.69 14.70 -5.06
N ASP A 462 -34.20 13.78 -5.88
CA ASP A 462 -34.22 12.36 -5.54
C ASP A 462 -32.79 11.77 -5.49
N ARG A 463 -31.86 12.35 -6.24
CA ARG A 463 -30.44 11.93 -6.30
C ARG A 463 -29.60 12.44 -5.15
N GLN A 464 -30.06 13.43 -4.37
CA GLN A 464 -29.34 13.86 -3.15
C GLN A 464 -29.20 12.75 -2.11
N ARG A 465 -30.00 11.68 -2.24
CA ARG A 465 -29.95 10.47 -1.42
C ARG A 465 -28.79 9.53 -1.78
N LEU A 466 -28.04 9.81 -2.84
CA LEU A 466 -26.89 9.01 -3.25
C LEU A 466 -25.63 9.87 -3.28
N TRP A 467 -24.62 9.47 -2.51
CA TRP A 467 -23.33 10.13 -2.51
C TRP A 467 -22.32 9.31 -3.34
N ALA A 468 -22.36 9.48 -4.65
CA ALA A 468 -21.46 8.81 -5.60
C ALA A 468 -20.50 9.80 -6.26
N VAL A 469 -19.24 9.39 -6.47
CA VAL A 469 -18.25 10.14 -7.24
C VAL A 469 -18.35 9.67 -8.69
N GLU A 470 -19.15 10.39 -9.48
CA GLU A 470 -19.35 10.10 -10.89
C GLU A 470 -18.29 10.81 -11.73
N THR A 471 -17.47 10.04 -12.44
CA THR A 471 -16.47 10.55 -13.38
C THR A 471 -16.95 10.30 -14.80
N VAL A 472 -16.90 11.32 -15.67
CA VAL A 472 -17.15 11.14 -17.11
C VAL A 472 -16.00 10.35 -17.70
N ASN A 473 -16.30 9.24 -18.37
CA ASN A 473 -15.31 8.34 -18.97
C ASN A 473 -14.28 7.81 -17.96
N PRO A 474 -14.70 6.97 -16.99
CA PRO A 474 -13.78 6.43 -15.99
C PRO A 474 -12.63 5.64 -16.64
N GLN A 475 -11.41 5.84 -16.13
CA GLN A 475 -10.21 5.14 -16.57
C GLN A 475 -9.53 4.49 -15.37
N LEU A 476 -8.76 3.42 -15.62
CA LEU A 476 -7.91 2.78 -14.61
C LEU A 476 -6.67 3.65 -14.34
N ALA A 477 -6.92 4.78 -13.69
CA ALA A 477 -5.95 5.77 -13.27
C ALA A 477 -5.90 5.85 -11.75
N GLU A 478 -5.09 6.77 -11.22
CA GLU A 478 -4.90 6.95 -9.78
C GLU A 478 -6.22 7.23 -9.02
N SER A 479 -7.19 7.91 -9.65
CA SER A 479 -8.54 8.17 -9.10
C SER A 479 -9.40 6.91 -8.90
N PHE A 480 -9.00 5.79 -9.50
CA PHE A 480 -9.66 4.51 -9.29
C PHE A 480 -9.26 3.88 -7.95
N TYR A 481 -8.05 4.16 -7.47
CA TYR A 481 -7.51 3.65 -6.20
C TYR A 481 -7.68 4.65 -5.05
N LEU A 482 -7.62 5.95 -5.38
CA LEU A 482 -7.71 7.04 -4.42
C LEU A 482 -9.01 7.83 -4.59
N VAL A 483 -9.56 8.28 -3.47
CA VAL A 483 -10.71 9.18 -3.45
C VAL A 483 -10.23 10.57 -3.88
N LYS A 484 -10.47 10.91 -5.15
CA LYS A 484 -10.23 12.26 -5.70
C LYS A 484 -11.55 12.92 -6.06
N ASP A 485 -11.61 14.25 -5.90
CA ASP A 485 -12.72 15.09 -6.34
C ASP A 485 -14.11 14.70 -5.80
N ILE A 486 -14.15 14.20 -4.55
CA ILE A 486 -15.43 13.93 -3.89
C ILE A 486 -16.20 15.24 -3.70
N HIS A 487 -17.44 15.27 -4.21
CA HIS A 487 -18.32 16.41 -4.03
C HIS A 487 -19.01 16.35 -2.66
N HIS A 488 -19.28 17.51 -2.07
CA HIS A 488 -19.97 17.63 -0.78
C HIS A 488 -21.44 18.05 -0.92
N LYS A 489 -22.04 17.88 -2.11
CA LYS A 489 -23.42 18.30 -2.41
C LYS A 489 -24.52 17.72 -1.50
N PRO A 490 -24.38 16.51 -0.91
CA PRO A 490 -25.40 16.00 0.00
C PRO A 490 -25.46 16.73 1.35
N PHE A 491 -24.41 17.45 1.74
CA PHE A 491 -24.34 18.20 2.99
C PHE A 491 -25.02 19.56 2.83
N LEU A 492 -25.68 20.02 3.91
CA LEU A 492 -26.26 21.36 3.96
C LEU A 492 -25.18 22.45 3.92
N ASP A 493 -24.06 22.23 4.62
CA ASP A 493 -22.85 23.02 4.48
C ASP A 493 -21.82 22.28 3.62
N THR A 494 -21.47 22.89 2.49
CA THR A 494 -20.54 22.30 1.51
C THR A 494 -19.11 22.84 1.65
N VAL A 495 -18.89 23.85 2.49
CA VAL A 495 -17.61 24.55 2.64
C VAL A 495 -16.84 24.03 3.85
N SER A 496 -17.54 23.87 4.97
CA SER A 496 -16.97 23.42 6.25
C SER A 496 -16.60 21.94 6.26
N ASP A 497 -15.91 21.51 7.31
CA ASP A 497 -15.56 20.11 7.51
C ASP A 497 -16.83 19.28 7.80
N ALA A 498 -17.01 18.21 7.04
CA ALA A 498 -18.22 17.39 7.09
C ALA A 498 -18.28 16.41 8.26
N PHE A 499 -17.16 16.16 8.93
CA PHE A 499 -17.06 15.19 10.02
C PHE A 499 -16.34 15.76 11.23
N GLU A 500 -16.88 15.48 12.41
CA GLU A 500 -16.26 15.73 13.70
C GLU A 500 -15.85 14.41 14.32
N ILE A 501 -14.61 14.33 14.81
CA ILE A 501 -14.00 13.10 15.30
C ILE A 501 -13.54 13.33 16.73
N THR A 502 -14.03 12.49 17.64
CA THR A 502 -13.55 12.40 19.01
C THR A 502 -12.85 11.07 19.23
N MET A 503 -11.72 11.10 19.92
CA MET A 503 -11.02 9.88 20.34
C MET A 503 -10.61 9.99 21.81
N LEU A 504 -10.94 8.95 22.55
CA LEU A 504 -10.63 8.79 23.96
C LEU A 504 -9.93 7.45 24.18
N GLY A 505 -8.90 7.44 25.02
CA GLY A 505 -8.24 6.20 25.39
C GLY A 505 -6.95 6.43 26.14
N ASN A 506 -6.19 5.36 26.26
CA ASN A 506 -4.93 5.40 26.98
C ASN A 506 -3.93 4.40 26.41
N CYS A 507 -2.69 4.85 26.23
CA CYS A 507 -1.58 4.02 25.83
C CYS A 507 -0.54 3.97 26.95
N VAL A 508 -0.38 2.79 27.54
CA VAL A 508 0.64 2.53 28.57
C VAL A 508 1.91 2.08 27.87
N ILE A 509 2.97 2.85 28.04
CA ILE A 509 4.28 2.63 27.45
C ILE A 509 5.22 2.14 28.55
N ASN A 510 5.75 0.93 28.43
CA ASN A 510 6.75 0.39 29.34
C ASN A 510 8.14 0.60 28.73
N GLY A 511 9.03 1.28 29.44
CA GLY A 511 10.29 1.76 28.88
C GLY A 511 11.37 2.05 29.90
N ASN A 512 12.51 2.56 29.42
CA ASN A 512 13.67 2.90 30.25
C ASN A 512 13.64 4.35 30.76
N THR A 513 12.54 5.06 30.53
CA THR A 513 12.39 6.45 31.00
C THR A 513 12.32 6.47 32.52
N VAL A 514 13.02 7.39 33.18
CA VAL A 514 12.97 7.54 34.65
C VAL A 514 12.10 8.75 34.99
N PHE A 515 11.17 8.56 35.92
CA PHE A 515 10.33 9.64 36.45
C PHE A 515 10.88 10.10 37.79
N GLY A 516 10.96 11.42 37.97
CA GLY A 516 11.28 12.02 39.27
C GLY A 516 10.11 11.90 40.26
N PRO A 517 10.37 12.08 41.57
CA PRO A 517 9.31 12.17 42.56
C PRO A 517 8.40 13.40 42.31
N PRO A 518 7.16 13.40 42.82
CA PRO A 518 6.26 14.54 42.68
C PRO A 518 6.89 15.79 43.31
N LEU A 519 6.87 16.88 42.55
CA LEU A 519 7.35 18.18 43.03
C LEU A 519 6.31 18.77 43.99
N ILE A 520 6.75 19.23 45.14
CA ILE A 520 5.96 19.99 46.11
C ILE A 520 6.41 21.45 46.00
N GLU A 521 5.46 22.38 45.98
CA GLU A 521 5.76 23.81 45.92
C GLU A 521 6.71 24.25 47.05
N ALA A 522 7.62 25.16 46.71
CA ALA A 522 8.69 25.58 47.59
C ALA A 522 8.14 26.22 48.87
N SER A 523 8.24 25.49 49.98
CA SER A 523 7.78 25.90 51.32
C SER A 523 8.93 26.21 52.28
N ASN A 524 10.19 26.18 51.78
CA ASN A 524 11.44 26.27 52.54
C ASN A 524 11.49 25.30 53.75
N ASN A 525 10.76 24.18 53.67
CA ASN A 525 10.68 23.20 54.76
C ASN A 525 12.00 22.46 54.97
N TYR A 526 12.76 22.21 53.89
CA TYR A 526 14.06 21.55 53.99
C TYR A 526 15.06 22.37 54.81
N GLU A 527 15.16 23.68 54.57
CA GLU A 527 16.04 24.57 55.34
C GLU A 527 15.59 24.70 56.81
N LYS A 528 14.29 24.78 57.07
CA LYS A 528 13.73 24.84 58.43
C LYS A 528 13.96 23.55 59.24
N VAL A 529 13.98 22.40 58.57
CA VAL A 529 14.27 21.11 59.21
C VAL A 529 15.78 20.92 59.35
N MET A 530 16.57 21.31 58.36
CA MET A 530 18.04 21.25 58.42
C MET A 530 18.58 22.14 59.55
N GLY A 531 17.99 23.32 59.80
CA GLY A 531 18.35 24.18 60.93
C GLY A 531 18.05 23.58 62.31
N LYS A 532 17.29 22.47 62.39
CA LYS A 532 17.03 21.70 63.62
C LYS A 532 17.77 20.36 63.67
N ALA A 533 18.41 19.95 62.56
CA ALA A 533 19.13 18.69 62.51
C ALA A 533 20.51 18.87 63.17
N PRO A 534 20.89 18.03 64.16
CA PRO A 534 22.23 18.07 64.72
C PRO A 534 23.24 17.61 63.64
N MET A 535 24.10 18.54 63.22
CA MET A 535 25.14 18.30 62.19
C MET A 535 26.50 17.92 62.80
N ASP A 536 26.62 17.95 64.14
CA ASP A 536 27.84 17.57 64.83
C ASP A 536 28.10 16.08 64.64
N ARG A 537 29.11 15.76 63.82
CA ARG A 537 29.65 14.41 63.76
C ARG A 537 30.56 14.21 64.96
N ILE A 538 30.44 13.05 65.60
CA ILE A 538 31.40 12.62 66.62
C ILE A 538 32.76 12.49 65.93
N GLU A 539 33.71 13.33 66.30
CA GLU A 539 35.10 13.15 65.90
C GLU A 539 35.58 11.81 66.48
N GLN A 540 35.99 10.92 65.59
CA GLN A 540 36.65 9.68 65.98
C GLN A 540 38.04 10.10 66.49
N GLY A 541 38.24 10.00 67.80
CA GLY A 541 39.50 10.37 68.46
C GLY A 541 40.70 9.67 67.80
N ALA A 542 41.80 10.43 67.71
CA ALA A 542 43.06 10.06 67.07
C ALA A 542 43.66 8.72 67.54
#